data_AF-A0A429PP61-F1
#
_entry.id   AF-A0A429PP61-F1
#
_cell.length_a   1.000
_cell.length_b   1.000
_cell.length_c   1.000
_cell.angle_alpha   90.00
_cell.angle_beta   90.00
_cell.angle_gamma   90.00
#
_symmetry.space_group_name_H-M   'P 1'
#
loop_
_entity.id
_entity.type
_entity.pdbx_description
1 polymer ?
#
loop_
_entity_poly.entity_id
_entity_poly.type
_entity_poly.pdbx_seq_one_letter_code
_entity_poly.pdbx_strand_id
1 'polypeptide(L)'
;MIETSAADTPHLTGRGAARRSALFEELVALLVGEGFAGLTLDDLAARLHCSKRTLYGLAGSKEQLVRAAVVHFFRRATARVEAVLAAATGPAERLAAYLRAVSAELAPVSPQFFDDVAAFEPAAEVYERNTRAAAGRVQQLIEEGVRAGVFREVHVTFAADVISSVMVRIQRRQVAAATGLADAEAYDQLAELLLSGLRKA
;
A
#
# COMPACT_ATOMS: atom_id res chain seq x y z
N MET A 1 -11.79 -0.17 0.69
CA MET A 1 -11.14 -1.17 1.57
C MET A 1 -10.86 -2.40 0.74
N ILE A 2 -9.69 -3.02 0.90
CA ILE A 2 -9.39 -4.32 0.27
C ILE A 2 -10.27 -5.36 0.98
N GLU A 3 -11.34 -5.82 0.32
CA GLU A 3 -12.12 -6.96 0.82
C GLU A 3 -11.25 -8.21 0.76
N THR A 4 -11.25 -8.97 1.85
CA THR A 4 -10.43 -10.16 2.03
C THR A 4 -11.23 -11.37 1.56
N SER A 5 -10.76 -12.11 0.56
CA SER A 5 -11.31 -13.45 0.27
C SER A 5 -10.92 -14.41 1.41
N ALA A 6 -11.70 -15.45 1.66
CA ALA A 6 -11.34 -16.48 2.64
C ALA A 6 -9.97 -17.13 2.36
N ALA A 7 -9.51 -17.10 1.10
CA ALA A 7 -8.19 -17.55 0.67
C ALA A 7 -7.02 -16.61 1.07
N ASP A 8 -7.32 -15.38 1.47
CA ASP A 8 -6.34 -14.31 1.73
C ASP A 8 -6.02 -14.14 3.22
N THR A 9 -6.78 -14.84 4.07
CA THR A 9 -6.66 -14.70 5.51
C THR A 9 -5.77 -15.81 6.05
N PRO A 10 -4.59 -15.51 6.63
CA PRO A 10 -3.79 -16.53 7.27
C PRO A 10 -4.60 -17.19 8.40
N HIS A 11 -4.36 -18.47 8.65
CA HIS A 11 -5.07 -19.22 9.68
C HIS A 11 -4.57 -18.88 11.10
N LEU A 12 -4.95 -17.70 11.59
CA LEU A 12 -4.46 -17.14 12.86
C LEU A 12 -5.33 -17.49 14.09
N THR A 13 -6.40 -18.27 13.95
CA THR A 13 -7.36 -18.56 15.04
C THR A 13 -7.09 -19.88 15.74
N GLY A 14 -7.57 -20.06 16.98
CA GLY A 14 -7.45 -21.31 17.76
C GLY A 14 -6.27 -21.35 18.75
N ARG A 15 -5.97 -22.54 19.32
CA ARG A 15 -4.83 -22.70 20.24
C ARG A 15 -3.52 -22.30 19.55
N GLY A 16 -2.73 -21.44 20.19
CA GLY A 16 -1.49 -20.88 19.62
C GLY A 16 -1.68 -19.71 18.64
N ALA A 17 -2.88 -19.12 18.57
CA ALA A 17 -3.19 -17.94 17.72
C ALA A 17 -2.16 -16.81 17.86
N ALA A 18 -1.86 -16.38 19.10
CA ALA A 18 -0.91 -15.30 19.36
C ALA A 18 0.47 -15.57 18.75
N ARG A 19 0.95 -16.82 18.84
CA ARG A 19 2.25 -17.22 18.26
C ARG A 19 2.21 -17.25 16.73
N ARG A 20 1.10 -17.69 16.13
CA ARG A 20 0.92 -17.63 14.66
C ARG A 20 0.84 -16.20 14.16
N SER A 21 0.16 -15.32 14.88
CA SER A 21 0.09 -13.90 14.56
C SER A 21 1.48 -13.25 14.63
N ALA A 22 2.25 -13.51 15.70
CA ALA A 22 3.62 -13.01 15.82
C ALA A 22 4.50 -13.48 14.66
N LEU A 23 4.48 -14.78 14.36
CA LEU A 23 5.21 -15.36 13.23
C LEU A 23 4.81 -14.74 11.90
N PHE A 24 3.52 -14.47 11.70
CA PHE A 24 3.02 -13.85 10.48
C PHE A 24 3.45 -12.37 10.35
N GLU A 25 3.50 -11.62 11.46
CA GLU A 25 4.04 -10.26 11.45
C GLU A 25 5.55 -10.26 11.16
N GLU A 26 6.31 -11.20 11.71
CA GLU A 26 7.74 -11.37 11.40
C GLU A 26 7.97 -11.70 9.92
N LEU A 27 7.15 -12.60 9.37
CA LEU A 27 7.15 -12.90 7.94
C LEU A 27 6.86 -11.65 7.10
N VAL A 28 5.82 -10.87 7.45
CA VAL A 28 5.48 -9.65 6.71
C VAL A 28 6.64 -8.66 6.72
N ALA A 29 7.26 -8.45 7.89
CA ALA A 29 8.41 -7.57 8.01
C ALA A 29 9.59 -8.04 7.15
N LEU A 30 9.85 -9.35 7.13
CA LEU A 30 10.89 -9.96 6.29
C LEU A 30 10.64 -9.71 4.80
N LEU A 31 9.42 -9.99 4.31
CA LEU A 31 9.11 -9.83 2.89
C LEU A 31 9.15 -8.35 2.48
N VAL A 32 8.60 -7.45 3.29
CA VAL A 32 8.60 -6.00 3.04
C VAL A 32 10.03 -5.44 2.98
N GLY A 33 10.92 -5.92 3.85
CA GLY A 33 12.29 -5.44 3.95
C GLY A 33 13.23 -5.93 2.84
N GLU A 34 12.91 -7.04 2.16
CA GLU A 34 13.89 -7.72 1.28
C GLU A 34 13.32 -8.25 -0.04
N GLY A 35 12.00 -8.24 -0.20
CA GLY A 35 11.32 -8.96 -1.27
C GLY A 35 11.05 -10.43 -0.92
N PHE A 36 10.46 -11.15 -1.87
CA PHE A 36 9.99 -12.52 -1.71
C PHE A 36 10.29 -13.45 -2.89
N ALA A 37 10.66 -12.93 -4.06
CA ALA A 37 10.89 -13.73 -5.26
C ALA A 37 12.03 -14.75 -5.03
N GLY A 38 13.14 -14.29 -4.46
CA GLY A 38 14.33 -15.12 -4.19
C GLY A 38 14.24 -16.04 -2.96
N LEU A 39 13.24 -15.88 -2.09
CA LEU A 39 13.16 -16.64 -0.82
C LEU A 39 12.42 -17.96 -0.98
N THR A 40 13.03 -19.09 -0.64
CA THR A 40 12.33 -20.38 -0.59
C THR A 40 11.60 -20.56 0.75
N LEU A 41 10.71 -21.55 0.85
CA LEU A 41 10.10 -21.92 2.14
C LEU A 41 11.13 -22.45 3.15
N ASP A 42 12.26 -23.01 2.70
CA ASP A 42 13.39 -23.37 3.55
C ASP A 42 14.03 -22.12 4.15
N ASP A 43 14.32 -21.12 3.31
CA ASP A 43 14.91 -19.85 3.77
C ASP A 43 13.99 -19.15 4.77
N LEU A 44 12.69 -19.06 4.45
CA LEU A 44 11.69 -18.47 5.35
C LEU A 44 11.63 -19.22 6.68
N ALA A 45 11.61 -20.56 6.66
CA ALA A 45 11.56 -21.37 7.87
C ALA A 45 12.82 -21.17 8.74
N ALA A 46 13.99 -21.16 8.12
CA ALA A 46 15.26 -20.93 8.80
C ALA A 46 15.33 -19.55 9.45
N ARG A 47 14.95 -18.50 8.70
CA ARG A 47 15.01 -17.11 9.16
C ARG A 47 13.97 -16.76 10.22
N LEU A 48 12.79 -17.38 10.15
CA LEU A 48 11.72 -17.23 11.14
C LEU A 48 11.83 -18.25 12.28
N HIS A 49 12.93 -19.02 12.34
CA HIS A 49 13.19 -20.04 13.37
C HIS A 49 12.01 -20.98 13.60
N CYS A 50 11.38 -21.44 12.51
CA CYS A 50 10.21 -22.31 12.55
C CYS A 50 10.34 -23.48 11.58
N SER A 51 9.36 -24.39 11.58
CA SER A 51 9.32 -25.49 10.63
C SER A 51 8.51 -25.10 9.38
N LYS A 52 8.78 -25.73 8.23
CA LYS A 52 7.90 -25.58 7.04
C LYS A 52 6.44 -25.88 7.36
N ARG A 53 6.20 -26.89 8.21
CA ARG A 53 4.85 -27.25 8.67
C ARG A 53 4.17 -26.07 9.38
N THR A 54 4.93 -25.27 10.11
CA THR A 54 4.42 -24.05 10.76
C THR A 54 4.01 -23.01 9.73
N LEU A 55 4.82 -22.79 8.68
CA LEU A 55 4.47 -21.91 7.56
C LEU A 55 3.26 -22.40 6.77
N TYR A 56 3.17 -23.71 6.48
CA TYR A 56 1.99 -24.32 5.86
C TYR A 56 0.74 -24.23 6.75
N GLY A 57 0.93 -24.11 8.07
CA GLY A 57 -0.17 -23.81 8.99
C GLY A 57 -0.69 -22.38 8.88
N LEU A 58 0.04 -21.46 8.25
CA LEU A 58 -0.41 -20.09 7.98
C LEU A 58 -1.17 -20.00 6.65
N ALA A 59 -0.65 -20.66 5.61
CA ALA A 59 -1.23 -20.67 4.26
C ALA A 59 -0.87 -21.96 3.50
N GLY A 60 -1.68 -22.37 2.53
CA GLY A 60 -1.52 -23.64 1.80
C GLY A 60 -0.38 -23.65 0.77
N SER A 61 0.22 -22.51 0.42
CA SER A 61 1.35 -22.42 -0.49
C SER A 61 2.22 -21.18 -0.23
N LYS A 62 3.43 -21.11 -0.80
CA LYS A 62 4.28 -19.90 -0.77
C LYS A 62 3.54 -18.71 -1.39
N GLU A 63 2.86 -18.93 -2.51
CA GLU A 63 2.07 -17.90 -3.20
C GLU A 63 0.97 -17.34 -2.29
N GLN A 64 0.19 -18.21 -1.63
CA GLN A 64 -0.85 -17.77 -0.69
C GLN A 64 -0.25 -17.04 0.50
N LEU A 65 0.93 -17.48 0.98
CA LEU A 65 1.64 -16.84 2.07
C LEU A 65 2.10 -15.42 1.72
N VAL A 66 2.69 -15.24 0.52
CA VAL A 66 3.09 -13.94 -0.02
C VAL A 66 1.88 -13.04 -0.21
N ARG A 67 0.83 -13.54 -0.89
CA ARG A 67 -0.40 -12.77 -1.11
C ARG A 67 -1.02 -12.31 0.21
N ALA A 68 -1.12 -13.19 1.21
CA ALA A 68 -1.62 -12.84 2.54
C ALA A 68 -0.78 -11.74 3.20
N ALA A 69 0.55 -11.84 3.10
CA ALA A 69 1.46 -10.84 3.65
C ALA A 69 1.31 -9.47 2.97
N VAL A 70 1.18 -9.44 1.63
CA VAL A 70 0.94 -8.23 0.84
C VAL A 70 -0.41 -7.58 1.21
N VAL A 71 -1.48 -8.38 1.30
CA VAL A 71 -2.81 -7.90 1.76
C VAL A 71 -2.72 -7.30 3.15
N HIS A 72 -2.05 -8.00 4.08
CA HIS A 72 -1.90 -7.53 5.45
C HIS A 72 -1.12 -6.23 5.53
N PHE A 73 -0.01 -6.12 4.80
CA PHE A 73 0.78 -4.90 4.70
C PHE A 73 -0.07 -3.71 4.24
N PHE A 74 -0.73 -3.80 3.07
CA PHE A 74 -1.52 -2.68 2.54
C PHE A 74 -2.75 -2.34 3.39
N ARG A 75 -3.36 -3.33 4.04
CA ARG A 75 -4.45 -3.09 4.99
C ARG A 75 -3.98 -2.27 6.18
N ARG A 76 -2.82 -2.60 6.76
CA ARG A 76 -2.25 -1.86 7.88
C ARG A 76 -1.82 -0.46 7.48
N ALA A 77 -1.19 -0.32 6.31
CA ALA A 77 -0.83 0.99 5.75
C ALA A 77 -2.08 1.86 5.57
N THR A 78 -3.14 1.32 4.93
CA THR A 78 -4.42 2.04 4.77
C THR A 78 -5.01 2.48 6.10
N ALA A 79 -5.02 1.61 7.11
CA ALA A 79 -5.55 1.96 8.42
C ALA A 79 -4.76 3.10 9.09
N ARG A 80 -3.43 3.10 8.97
CA ARG A 80 -2.58 4.19 9.49
C ARG A 80 -2.76 5.50 8.73
N VAL A 81 -2.86 5.44 7.40
CA VAL A 81 -3.15 6.61 6.55
C VAL A 81 -4.49 7.25 6.93
N GLU A 82 -5.55 6.45 7.06
CA GLU A 82 -6.87 6.98 7.45
C GLU A 82 -6.87 7.54 8.88
N ALA A 83 -6.09 6.97 9.80
CA ALA A 83 -5.94 7.51 11.15
C ALA A 83 -5.25 8.90 11.15
N VAL A 84 -4.21 9.09 10.32
CA VAL A 84 -3.58 10.40 10.13
C VAL A 84 -4.55 11.40 9.51
N LEU A 85 -5.31 10.97 8.48
CA LEU A 85 -6.32 11.81 7.85
C LEU A 85 -7.45 12.23 8.80
N ALA A 86 -7.84 11.35 9.73
CA ALA A 86 -8.87 11.66 10.73
C ALA A 86 -8.43 12.78 11.70
N ALA A 87 -7.13 12.96 11.92
CA ALA A 87 -6.59 14.02 12.79
C ALA A 87 -6.42 15.37 12.07
N ALA A 88 -6.38 15.39 10.73
CA ALA A 88 -6.15 16.60 9.94
C ALA A 88 -7.43 17.43 9.75
N THR A 89 -7.29 18.76 9.80
CA THR A 89 -8.40 19.71 9.77
C THR A 89 -8.38 20.60 8.52
N GLY A 90 -9.52 20.64 7.83
CA GLY A 90 -9.67 21.45 6.63
C GLY A 90 -9.14 20.78 5.35
N PRO A 91 -9.71 21.11 4.18
CA PRO A 91 -9.50 20.31 2.97
C PRO A 91 -8.06 20.24 2.45
N ALA A 92 -7.33 21.36 2.48
CA ALA A 92 -5.94 21.41 2.00
C ALA A 92 -5.00 20.58 2.89
N GLU A 93 -5.13 20.71 4.21
CA GLU A 93 -4.34 19.93 5.16
C GLU A 93 -4.67 18.44 5.04
N ARG A 94 -5.95 18.09 4.89
CA ARG A 94 -6.41 16.71 4.73
C ARG A 94 -5.83 16.04 3.48
N LEU A 95 -5.86 16.71 2.33
CA LEU A 95 -5.24 16.20 1.09
C LEU A 95 -3.72 16.01 1.26
N ALA A 96 -3.04 16.99 1.85
CA ALA A 96 -1.60 16.92 2.10
C ALA A 96 -1.25 15.77 3.06
N ALA A 97 -2.00 15.66 4.17
CA ALA A 97 -1.80 14.64 5.19
C ALA A 97 -2.02 13.24 4.64
N TYR A 98 -3.04 13.05 3.79
CA TYR A 98 -3.29 11.77 3.14
C TYR A 98 -2.11 11.32 2.27
N LEU A 99 -1.67 12.15 1.33
CA LEU A 99 -0.62 11.77 0.38
C LEU A 99 0.74 11.59 1.07
N ARG A 100 1.08 12.45 2.05
CA ARG A 100 2.30 12.28 2.85
C ARG A 100 2.26 11.04 3.72
N ALA A 101 1.10 10.69 4.28
CA ALA A 101 0.95 9.45 5.02
C ALA A 101 1.13 8.23 4.12
N VAL A 102 0.64 8.27 2.87
CA VAL A 102 0.92 7.23 1.88
C VAL A 102 2.43 7.13 1.62
N SER A 103 3.12 8.24 1.37
CA SER A 103 4.58 8.24 1.21
C SER A 103 5.29 7.62 2.43
N ALA A 104 4.93 8.05 3.65
CA ALA A 104 5.54 7.57 4.89
C ALA A 104 5.36 6.06 5.11
N GLU A 105 4.22 5.49 4.71
CA GLU A 105 3.96 4.05 4.79
C GLU A 105 4.75 3.23 3.76
N LEU A 106 5.08 3.82 2.61
CA LEU A 106 5.84 3.16 1.55
C LEU A 106 7.36 3.36 1.70
N ALA A 107 7.80 4.43 2.36
CA ALA A 107 9.23 4.74 2.56
C ALA A 107 10.08 3.62 3.20
N PRO A 108 9.61 2.86 4.21
CA PRO A 108 10.41 1.78 4.80
C PRO A 108 10.40 0.48 3.98
N VAL A 109 9.62 0.42 2.89
CA VAL A 109 9.48 -0.77 2.06
C VAL A 109 10.65 -0.86 1.09
N SER A 110 11.23 -2.05 0.94
CA SER A 110 12.34 -2.25 0.03
C SER A 110 11.91 -2.07 -1.44
N PRO A 111 12.78 -1.51 -2.31
CA PRO A 111 12.54 -1.48 -3.74
C PRO A 111 12.29 -2.88 -4.32
N GLN A 112 13.04 -3.89 -3.84
CA GLN A 112 12.88 -5.28 -4.28
C GLN A 112 11.49 -5.82 -3.98
N PHE A 113 10.87 -5.48 -2.85
CA PHE A 113 9.50 -5.89 -2.57
C PHE A 113 8.52 -5.32 -3.60
N PHE A 114 8.66 -4.04 -3.97
CA PHE A 114 7.79 -3.45 -5.00
C PHE A 114 8.02 -4.05 -6.39
N ASP A 115 9.28 -4.33 -6.74
CA ASP A 115 9.61 -5.02 -8.00
C ASP A 115 9.01 -6.43 -8.04
N ASP A 116 9.11 -7.18 -6.93
CA ASP A 116 8.51 -8.51 -6.80
C ASP A 116 6.97 -8.46 -6.85
N VAL A 117 6.34 -7.47 -6.19
CA VAL A 117 4.88 -7.26 -6.27
C VAL A 117 4.44 -6.97 -7.71
N ALA A 118 5.18 -6.13 -8.44
CA ALA A 118 4.86 -5.79 -9.82
C ALA A 118 5.06 -6.98 -10.79
N ALA A 119 5.98 -7.89 -10.47
CA ALA A 119 6.26 -9.09 -11.27
C ALA A 119 5.38 -10.31 -10.91
N PHE A 120 4.59 -10.23 -9.84
CA PHE A 120 3.79 -11.35 -9.33
C PHE A 120 2.30 -11.00 -9.28
N GLU A 121 1.54 -11.48 -10.27
CA GLU A 121 0.13 -11.12 -10.49
C GLU A 121 -0.76 -11.19 -9.23
N PRO A 122 -0.73 -12.25 -8.40
CA PRO A 122 -1.56 -12.32 -7.19
C PRO A 122 -1.30 -11.22 -6.16
N ALA A 123 -0.09 -10.64 -6.15
CA ALA A 123 0.27 -9.49 -5.34
C ALA A 123 0.01 -8.16 -6.08
N ALA A 124 0.26 -8.12 -7.38
CA ALA A 124 -0.02 -6.95 -8.22
C ALA A 124 -1.50 -6.56 -8.15
N GLU A 125 -2.42 -7.52 -8.23
CA GLU A 125 -3.86 -7.30 -8.08
C GLU A 125 -4.22 -6.65 -6.73
N VAL A 126 -3.56 -7.04 -5.65
CA VAL A 126 -3.78 -6.49 -4.30
C VAL A 126 -3.35 -5.03 -4.28
N TYR A 127 -2.17 -4.74 -4.81
CA TYR A 127 -1.66 -3.38 -4.86
C TYR A 127 -2.51 -2.50 -5.80
N GLU A 128 -3.06 -3.06 -6.88
CA GLU A 128 -3.92 -2.32 -7.82
C GLU A 128 -5.24 -1.92 -7.14
N ARG A 129 -5.88 -2.86 -6.44
CA ARG A 129 -7.10 -2.59 -5.68
C ARG A 129 -6.86 -1.54 -4.59
N ASN A 130 -5.73 -1.62 -3.89
CA ASN A 130 -5.35 -0.62 -2.90
C ASN A 130 -5.20 0.77 -3.54
N THR A 131 -4.48 0.84 -4.66
CA THR A 131 -4.20 2.07 -5.40
C THR A 131 -5.48 2.71 -5.93
N ARG A 132 -6.40 1.90 -6.48
CA ARG A 132 -7.73 2.38 -6.92
C ARG A 132 -8.54 2.96 -5.77
N ALA A 133 -8.53 2.31 -4.61
CA ALA A 133 -9.21 2.83 -3.42
C ALA A 133 -8.59 4.15 -2.95
N ALA A 134 -7.26 4.25 -2.98
CA ALA A 134 -6.56 5.48 -2.61
C ALA A 134 -6.82 6.63 -3.60
N ALA A 135 -6.88 6.35 -4.90
CA ALA A 135 -7.23 7.36 -5.91
C ALA A 135 -8.66 7.88 -5.71
N GLY A 136 -9.62 6.99 -5.42
CA GLY A 136 -10.99 7.39 -5.05
C GLY A 136 -11.03 8.25 -3.79
N ARG A 137 -10.16 7.98 -2.80
CA ARG A 137 -10.05 8.81 -1.59
C ARG A 137 -9.51 10.21 -1.90
N VAL A 138 -8.49 10.32 -2.76
CA VAL A 138 -7.96 11.61 -3.21
C VAL A 138 -9.02 12.42 -3.96
N GLN A 139 -9.80 11.77 -4.83
CA GLN A 139 -10.91 12.42 -5.52
C GLN A 139 -11.90 13.04 -4.52
N GLN A 140 -12.33 12.30 -3.50
CA GLN A 140 -13.24 12.81 -2.47
C GLN A 140 -12.67 14.02 -1.74
N LEU A 141 -11.39 14.00 -1.39
CA LEU A 141 -10.73 15.12 -0.72
C LEU A 141 -10.66 16.38 -1.59
N ILE A 142 -10.45 16.22 -2.90
CA ILE A 142 -10.49 17.33 -3.86
C ILE A 142 -11.91 17.88 -3.97
N GLU A 143 -12.93 17.02 -4.10
CA GLU A 143 -14.34 17.43 -4.15
C GLU A 143 -14.76 18.20 -2.90
N GLU A 144 -14.38 17.72 -1.72
CA GLU A 144 -14.60 18.41 -0.44
C GLU A 144 -13.97 19.81 -0.44
N GLY A 145 -12.73 19.94 -0.91
CA GLY A 145 -12.03 21.22 -0.93
C GLY A 145 -12.54 22.21 -1.98
N VAL A 146 -13.01 21.74 -3.14
CA VAL A 146 -13.69 22.58 -4.12
C VAL A 146 -15.02 23.07 -3.56
N ARG A 147 -15.84 22.18 -2.98
CA ARG A 147 -17.15 22.52 -2.40
C ARG A 147 -17.02 23.51 -1.23
N ALA A 148 -15.97 23.38 -0.43
CA ALA A 148 -15.66 24.31 0.66
C ALA A 148 -15.06 25.64 0.18
N GLY A 149 -14.82 25.81 -1.13
CA GLY A 149 -14.18 27.00 -1.68
C GLY A 149 -12.73 27.18 -1.25
N VAL A 150 -12.05 26.11 -0.84
CA VAL A 150 -10.63 26.15 -0.43
C VAL A 150 -9.72 25.92 -1.65
N PHE A 151 -10.09 25.00 -2.52
CA PHE A 151 -9.40 24.78 -3.80
C PHE A 151 -10.01 25.64 -4.90
N ARG A 152 -9.22 25.91 -5.95
CA ARG A 152 -9.75 26.50 -7.18
C ARG A 152 -10.73 25.53 -7.84
N GLU A 153 -11.68 26.06 -8.62
CA GLU A 153 -12.54 25.22 -9.43
C GLU A 153 -11.72 24.48 -10.48
N VAL A 154 -11.80 23.16 -10.46
CA VAL A 154 -11.19 22.25 -11.44
C VAL A 154 -12.22 21.26 -11.92
N HIS A 155 -12.00 20.70 -13.11
CA HIS A 155 -12.79 19.56 -13.57
C HIS A 155 -12.40 18.32 -12.74
N VAL A 156 -13.09 18.08 -11.63
CA VAL A 156 -12.77 17.03 -10.64
C VAL A 156 -12.51 15.67 -11.30
N THR A 157 -13.38 15.25 -12.22
CA THR A 157 -13.23 13.94 -12.89
C THR A 157 -11.91 13.84 -13.68
N PHE A 158 -11.47 14.92 -14.32
CA PHE A 158 -10.22 14.94 -15.05
C PHE A 158 -9.03 14.94 -14.10
N ALA A 159 -9.09 15.72 -13.01
CA ALA A 159 -8.06 15.69 -11.98
C ALA A 159 -7.93 14.28 -11.36
N ALA A 160 -9.05 13.63 -11.05
CA ALA A 160 -9.08 12.27 -10.52
C ALA A 160 -8.50 11.25 -11.51
N ASP A 161 -8.80 11.36 -12.81
CA ASP A 161 -8.25 10.49 -13.86
C ASP A 161 -6.72 10.64 -13.99
N VAL A 162 -6.21 11.87 -13.99
CA VAL A 162 -4.76 12.16 -14.01
C VAL A 162 -4.07 11.57 -12.78
N ILE A 163 -4.64 11.79 -11.59
CA ILE A 163 -4.08 11.27 -10.33
C ILE A 163 -4.06 9.74 -10.33
N SER A 164 -5.19 9.12 -10.70
CA SER A 164 -5.31 7.66 -10.80
C SER A 164 -4.27 7.09 -11.76
N SER A 165 -4.09 7.74 -12.92
CA SER A 165 -3.11 7.35 -13.93
C SER A 165 -1.68 7.41 -13.39
N VAL A 166 -1.32 8.48 -12.66
CA VAL A 166 0.02 8.59 -12.05
C VAL A 166 0.21 7.51 -10.98
N MET A 167 -0.77 7.31 -10.10
CA MET A 167 -0.67 6.31 -9.03
C MET A 167 -0.53 4.88 -9.56
N VAL A 168 -1.25 4.51 -10.63
CA VAL A 168 -1.10 3.22 -11.30
C VAL A 168 0.30 3.06 -11.92
N ARG A 169 0.85 4.13 -12.51
CA ARG A 169 2.22 4.10 -13.05
C ARG A 169 3.28 3.94 -11.96
N ILE A 170 3.07 4.53 -10.77
CA ILE A 170 3.94 4.32 -9.60
C ILE A 170 3.91 2.83 -9.23
N GLN A 171 2.71 2.30 -9.00
CA GLN A 171 2.48 0.91 -8.62
C GLN A 171 3.13 -0.10 -9.59
N ARG A 172 3.07 0.17 -10.89
CA ARG A 172 3.67 -0.68 -11.94
C ARG A 172 5.16 -0.44 -12.15
N ARG A 173 5.83 0.31 -11.25
CA ARG A 173 7.25 0.67 -11.31
C ARG A 173 7.64 1.48 -12.54
N GLN A 174 6.66 2.02 -13.26
CA GLN A 174 6.89 2.78 -14.49
C GLN A 174 7.41 4.19 -14.19
N VAL A 175 7.00 4.79 -13.06
CA VAL A 175 7.58 6.08 -12.61
C VAL A 175 9.02 5.88 -12.16
N ALA A 176 9.30 4.83 -11.40
CA ALA A 176 10.67 4.48 -11.00
C ALA A 176 11.56 4.25 -12.22
N ALA A 177 11.12 3.47 -13.22
CA ALA A 177 11.87 3.25 -14.45
C ALA A 177 12.10 4.54 -15.26
N ALA A 178 11.13 5.45 -15.28
CA ALA A 178 11.21 6.69 -16.07
C ALA A 178 11.99 7.82 -15.39
N THR A 179 12.05 7.84 -14.05
CA THR A 179 12.54 8.99 -13.29
C THR A 179 13.65 8.67 -12.28
N GLY A 180 13.82 7.39 -11.92
CA GLY A 180 14.70 6.95 -10.85
C GLY A 180 14.12 7.12 -9.44
N LEU A 181 12.93 7.70 -9.29
CA LEU A 181 12.30 7.91 -7.97
C LEU A 181 11.76 6.60 -7.38
N ALA A 182 11.93 6.42 -6.08
CA ALA A 182 11.22 5.41 -5.33
C ALA A 182 9.72 5.73 -5.25
N ASP A 183 8.89 4.73 -4.96
CA ASP A 183 7.43 4.90 -4.92
C ASP A 183 7.01 5.95 -3.89
N ALA A 184 7.62 5.95 -2.71
CA ALA A 184 7.36 6.95 -1.66
C ALA A 184 7.67 8.38 -2.15
N GLU A 185 8.84 8.58 -2.76
CA GLU A 185 9.25 9.89 -3.29
C GLU A 185 8.32 10.37 -4.42
N ALA A 186 7.83 9.45 -5.25
CA ALA A 186 6.85 9.76 -6.29
C ALA A 186 5.50 10.23 -5.69
N TYR A 187 5.08 9.68 -4.55
CA TYR A 187 3.90 10.17 -3.81
C TYR A 187 4.11 11.55 -3.20
N ASP A 188 5.32 11.86 -2.70
CA ASP A 188 5.65 13.20 -2.21
C ASP A 188 5.61 14.24 -3.34
N GLN A 189 6.18 13.91 -4.50
CA GLN A 189 6.11 14.76 -5.69
C GLN A 189 4.68 14.97 -6.17
N LEU A 190 3.85 13.91 -6.15
CA LEU A 190 2.43 14.02 -6.48
C LEU A 190 1.70 14.95 -5.50
N ALA A 191 1.99 14.87 -4.20
CA ALA A 191 1.43 15.77 -3.20
C ALA A 191 1.79 17.23 -3.47
N GLU A 192 3.05 17.52 -3.77
CA GLU A 192 3.52 18.86 -4.07
C GLU A 192 2.84 19.45 -5.31
N LEU A 193 2.78 18.67 -6.41
CA LEU A 193 2.13 19.07 -7.65
C LEU A 193 0.64 19.36 -7.46
N LEU A 194 -0.07 18.50 -6.73
CA LEU A 194 -1.50 18.69 -6.46
C LEU A 194 -1.76 19.90 -5.57
N LEU A 195 -1.04 20.03 -4.46
CA LEU A 195 -1.24 21.15 -3.54
C LEU A 195 -0.91 22.49 -4.20
N SER A 196 0.16 22.54 -4.99
CA SER A 196 0.53 23.76 -5.72
C SER A 196 -0.46 24.05 -6.85
N GLY A 197 -0.87 23.01 -7.59
CA GLY A 197 -1.79 23.12 -8.72
C GLY A 197 -3.25 23.38 -8.34
N LEU A 198 -3.65 23.20 -7.08
CA LEU A 198 -5.02 23.42 -6.58
C LEU A 198 -5.20 24.75 -5.83
N ARG A 199 -4.11 25.48 -5.54
CA ARG A 199 -4.18 26.79 -4.86
C ARG A 199 -5.02 27.79 -5.66
N LYS A 200 -5.77 28.62 -4.94
CA LYS A 200 -6.39 29.82 -5.51
C LYS A 200 -5.30 30.86 -5.79
N ALA A 201 -5.43 31.56 -6.91
CA ALA A 201 -4.59 32.70 -7.25
C ALA A 201 -4.88 33.89 -6.34
#